data_AF-A0A972ZX20-F1
#
_entry.id   AF-A0A972ZX20-F1
#
_cell.length_a   1.000
_cell.length_b   1.000
_cell.length_c   1.000
_cell.angle_alpha   90.00
_cell.angle_beta   90.00
_cell.angle_gamma   90.00
#
_symmetry.space_group_name_H-M   'P 1'
#
loop_
_entity.id
_entity.type
_entity.pdbx_description
1 polymer ?
#
loop_
_entity_poly.entity_id
_entity_poly.type
_entity_poly.pdbx_seq_one_letter_code
_entity_poly.pdbx_strand_id
1 'polypeptide(L)'
;MERLFSAIDHTTNALRTQDPPSAPTACKAGCAYCCSVQVQVLAPEILHLLDYLRRTRTKSQLTELEGQVATLDDRIHGLSSPERAKLNVPCALLVDGNCSVYEARPIICRSGNSSDARRCQAAFGPNATSSSVETYVHQVAVCRQVLKALATG
;
A
#
# COMPACT_ATOMS: atom_id res chain seq x y z
N MET A 1 -11.43 9.78 7.90
CA MET A 1 -10.63 9.07 6.89
C MET A 1 -11.47 8.42 5.80
N GLU A 2 -12.53 7.68 6.12
CA GLU A 2 -13.38 7.01 5.12
C GLU A 2 -13.88 7.92 3.98
N ARG A 3 -14.46 9.09 4.31
CA ARG A 3 -14.87 10.08 3.29
C ARG A 3 -13.71 10.55 2.40
N LEU A 4 -12.52 10.72 2.98
CA LEU A 4 -11.33 11.13 2.24
C LEU A 4 -10.87 10.03 1.28
N PHE A 5 -10.85 8.78 1.74
CA PHE A 5 -10.47 7.63 0.90
C PHE A 5 -11.47 7.44 -0.24
N SER A 6 -12.76 7.56 0.03
CA SER A 6 -13.81 7.54 -0.98
C SER A 6 -13.64 8.67 -2.01
N ALA A 7 -13.28 9.88 -1.57
CA ALA A 7 -13.00 11.00 -2.48
C ALA A 7 -11.77 10.72 -3.36
N ILE A 8 -10.69 10.17 -2.79
CA ILE A 8 -9.49 9.76 -3.56
C ILE A 8 -9.85 8.73 -4.63
N ASP A 9 -10.60 7.69 -4.25
CA ASP A 9 -11.00 6.63 -5.19
C ASP A 9 -11.91 7.19 -6.27
N HIS A 10 -12.89 8.04 -5.91
CA HIS A 10 -13.78 8.68 -6.85
C HIS A 10 -13.03 9.56 -7.85
N THR A 11 -12.16 10.46 -7.38
CA THR A 11 -11.34 11.32 -8.26
C THR A 11 -10.42 10.50 -9.14
N THR A 12 -9.78 9.45 -8.62
CA THR A 12 -8.92 8.56 -9.39
C THR A 12 -9.69 7.85 -10.50
N ASN A 13 -10.91 7.37 -10.21
CA ASN A 13 -11.76 6.71 -11.19
C ASN A 13 -12.28 7.69 -12.25
N ALA A 14 -12.68 8.90 -11.85
CA ALA A 14 -13.10 9.94 -12.78
C ALA A 14 -11.96 10.31 -13.75
N LEU A 15 -10.74 10.49 -13.24
CA LEU A 15 -9.56 10.73 -14.08
C LEU A 15 -9.29 9.55 -15.02
N ARG A 16 -9.44 8.31 -14.56
CA ARG A 16 -9.25 7.11 -15.41
C ARG A 16 -10.24 7.06 -16.57
N THR A 17 -11.46 7.59 -16.39
CA THR A 17 -12.44 7.69 -17.46
C THR A 17 -12.14 8.85 -18.42
N GLN A 18 -11.69 9.99 -17.89
CA GLN A 18 -11.46 11.21 -18.68
C GLN A 18 -10.11 11.19 -19.42
N ASP A 19 -9.07 10.67 -18.78
CA ASP A 19 -7.72 10.53 -19.29
C ASP A 19 -7.17 9.13 -18.92
N PRO A 20 -7.55 8.09 -19.69
CA PRO A 20 -7.20 6.71 -19.39
C PRO A 20 -5.69 6.46 -19.49
N PRO A 21 -5.14 5.52 -18.72
CA PRO A 21 -3.75 5.12 -18.90
C PRO A 21 -3.52 4.55 -20.32
N SER A 22 -2.32 4.75 -20.84
CA SER A 22 -1.88 4.20 -22.13
C SER A 22 -1.95 2.67 -22.21
N ALA A 23 -1.88 1.99 -21.06
CA ALA A 23 -2.02 0.56 -20.93
C ALA A 23 -2.94 0.19 -19.75
N PRO A 24 -3.69 -0.92 -19.83
CA PRO A 24 -4.49 -1.41 -18.71
C PRO A 24 -3.65 -1.66 -17.46
N THR A 25 -4.22 -1.41 -16.29
CA THR A 25 -3.57 -1.72 -15.01
C THR A 25 -3.39 -3.23 -14.85
N ALA A 26 -2.18 -3.69 -14.54
CA ALA A 26 -1.87 -5.08 -14.24
C ALA A 26 -2.21 -5.48 -12.79
N CYS A 27 -2.39 -4.51 -11.90
CA CYS A 27 -2.82 -4.74 -10.52
C CYS A 27 -4.22 -5.37 -10.47
N LYS A 28 -4.35 -6.44 -9.69
CA LYS A 28 -5.58 -7.18 -9.43
C LYS A 28 -5.49 -7.86 -8.07
N ALA A 29 -6.61 -8.39 -7.56
CA ALA A 29 -6.59 -9.27 -6.39
C ALA A 29 -5.56 -10.40 -6.58
N GLY A 30 -4.78 -10.69 -5.55
CA GLY A 30 -3.63 -11.61 -5.59
C GLY A 30 -2.31 -10.99 -6.05
N CYS A 31 -2.27 -9.71 -6.45
CA CYS A 31 -1.01 -9.01 -6.73
C CYS A 31 -0.42 -8.40 -5.46
N ALA A 32 0.73 -8.92 -5.00
CA ALA A 32 1.35 -8.55 -3.72
C ALA A 32 2.75 -7.94 -3.85
N TYR A 33 3.23 -7.61 -5.06
CA TYR A 33 4.61 -7.16 -5.25
C TYR A 33 4.95 -5.91 -4.43
N CYS A 34 4.07 -4.91 -4.37
CA CYS A 34 4.31 -3.71 -3.57
C CYS A 34 4.09 -3.92 -2.06
N CYS A 35 3.57 -5.07 -1.62
CA CYS A 35 3.25 -5.32 -0.22
C CYS A 35 4.47 -5.62 0.66
N SER A 36 5.67 -5.70 0.10
CA SER A 36 6.94 -5.74 0.85
C SER A 36 7.65 -4.39 0.88
N VAL A 37 7.06 -3.34 0.30
CA VAL A 37 7.64 -1.99 0.30
C VAL A 37 7.31 -1.32 1.64
N GLN A 38 8.36 -0.88 2.35
CA GLN A 38 8.18 -0.04 3.53
C GLN A 38 7.61 1.32 3.11
N VAL A 39 6.50 1.71 3.72
CA VAL A 39 5.86 3.00 3.48
C VAL A 39 5.71 3.77 4.79
N GLN A 40 5.66 5.10 4.68
CA GLN A 40 5.32 5.98 5.79
C GLN A 40 3.83 6.30 5.73
N VAL A 41 3.17 6.26 6.89
CA VAL A 41 1.72 6.42 7.03
C VAL A 41 1.44 7.47 8.08
N LEU A 42 0.42 8.30 7.88
CA LEU A 42 0.07 9.37 8.81
C LEU A 42 -0.65 8.81 10.05
N ALA A 43 -0.46 9.45 11.20
CA ALA A 43 -1.17 9.12 12.43
C ALA A 43 -2.71 8.95 12.26
N PRO A 44 -3.45 9.87 11.60
CA PRO A 44 -4.89 9.68 11.38
C PRO A 44 -5.23 8.46 10.51
N GLU A 45 -4.35 8.06 9.58
CA GLU A 45 -4.52 6.83 8.80
C GLU A 45 -4.33 5.59 9.67
N ILE A 46 -3.36 5.59 10.59
CA ILE A 46 -3.16 4.51 11.56
C ILE A 46 -4.36 4.37 12.48
N LEU A 47 -4.89 5.46 13.03
CA LEU A 47 -6.09 5.42 13.88
C LEU A 47 -7.29 4.84 13.14
N HIS A 48 -7.48 5.23 11.87
CA HIS A 48 -8.55 4.68 11.04
C HIS A 48 -8.34 3.19 10.74
N LEU A 49 -7.10 2.77 10.46
CA LEU A 49 -6.77 1.37 10.22
C LEU A 49 -7.04 0.52 11.48
N LEU A 50 -6.68 1.01 12.66
CA LEU A 50 -6.97 0.35 13.94
C LEU A 50 -8.48 0.22 14.18
N ASP A 51 -9.25 1.27 13.92
CA ASP A 51 -10.72 1.22 13.99
C ASP A 51 -11.30 0.19 13.01
N TYR A 52 -10.83 0.18 11.75
CA TYR A 52 -11.24 -0.81 10.76
C TYR A 52 -10.94 -2.23 11.21
N LEU A 53 -9.74 -2.49 11.72
CA LEU A 53 -9.34 -3.80 12.22
C LEU A 53 -10.22 -4.25 13.38
N ARG A 54 -10.52 -3.36 14.35
CA ARG A 54 -11.40 -3.66 15.49
C ARG A 54 -12.85 -3.98 15.07
N ARG A 55 -13.34 -3.36 14.00
CA ARG A 55 -14.69 -3.62 13.47
C ARG A 55 -14.80 -4.89 12.65
N THR A 56 -13.71 -5.30 11.99
CA THR A 56 -13.72 -6.40 11.01
C THR A 56 -13.11 -7.70 11.51
N ARG A 57 -12.45 -7.69 12.68
CA ARG A 57 -11.76 -8.85 13.24
C ARG A 57 -12.22 -9.22 14.64
N THR A 58 -12.08 -10.49 14.98
CA THR A 58 -12.27 -10.98 16.35
C THR A 58 -11.08 -10.60 17.24
N LYS A 59 -11.25 -10.71 18.55
CA LYS A 59 -10.15 -10.51 19.52
C LYS A 59 -8.95 -11.44 19.25
N SER A 60 -9.20 -12.71 18.93
CA SER A 60 -8.13 -13.66 18.64
C SER A 60 -7.34 -13.28 17.38
N GLN A 61 -8.03 -12.86 16.32
CA GLN A 61 -7.38 -12.39 15.09
C GLN A 61 -6.58 -11.10 15.30
N LEU A 62 -7.01 -10.23 16.22
CA LEU A 62 -6.25 -9.03 16.58
C LEU A 62 -4.98 -9.40 17.36
N THR A 63 -5.07 -10.32 18.34
CA THR A 63 -3.91 -10.81 19.08
C THR A 63 -2.91 -11.52 18.16
N GLU A 64 -3.38 -12.30 17.19
CA GLU A 64 -2.51 -12.92 16.19
C GLU A 64 -1.79 -11.85 15.34
N LEU A 65 -2.53 -10.83 14.87
CA LEU A 65 -1.97 -9.73 14.10
C LEU A 65 -0.93 -8.94 14.91
N GLU A 66 -1.17 -8.69 16.20
CA GLU A 66 -0.20 -8.05 17.09
C GLU A 66 1.12 -8.84 17.13
N GLY A 67 1.05 -10.17 17.24
CA GLY A 67 2.23 -11.04 17.16
C GLY A 67 2.93 -11.00 15.80
N GLN A 68 2.17 -10.96 14.70
CA GLN A 68 2.72 -10.82 13.34
C GLN A 68 3.43 -9.47 13.15
N VAL A 69 2.86 -8.38 13.68
CA VAL A 69 3.46 -7.05 13.63
C VAL A 69 4.73 -6.99 14.48
N ALA A 70 4.74 -7.56 15.69
CA ALA A 70 5.93 -7.63 16.54
C ALA A 70 7.05 -8.41 15.85
N THR A 71 6.74 -9.58 15.27
CA THR A 71 7.71 -10.39 14.51
C THR A 71 8.24 -9.65 13.29
N LEU A 72 7.40 -8.86 12.61
CA LEU A 72 7.83 -8.02 11.50
C LEU A 72 8.79 -6.93 11.99
N ASP A 73 8.46 -6.23 13.09
CA ASP A 73 9.31 -5.19 13.67
C ASP A 73 10.67 -5.76 14.08
N ASP A 74 10.73 -6.88 14.81
CA ASP A 74 11.97 -7.54 15.23
C ASP A 74 12.93 -7.80 14.05
N ARG A 75 12.40 -8.07 12.86
CA ARG A 75 13.19 -8.35 11.65
C ARG A 75 13.70 -7.10 10.95
N ILE A 76 13.02 -5.97 11.10
CA ILE A 76 13.26 -4.77 10.28
C ILE A 76 13.60 -3.52 11.08
N HIS A 77 13.49 -3.57 12.40
CA HIS A 77 13.77 -2.46 13.31
C HIS A 77 15.22 -2.00 13.17
N GLY A 78 15.44 -0.69 13.25
CA GLY A 78 16.78 -0.09 13.16
C GLY A 78 17.45 -0.14 11.77
N LEU A 79 16.95 -0.94 10.83
CA LEU A 79 17.48 -1.00 9.48
C LEU A 79 17.21 0.30 8.70
N SER A 80 18.02 0.56 7.67
CA SER A 80 17.77 1.60 6.67
C SER A 80 16.76 1.12 5.62
N SER A 81 16.21 2.04 4.81
CA SER A 81 15.28 1.68 3.73
C SER A 81 15.89 0.71 2.70
N PRO A 82 17.15 0.86 2.23
CA PRO A 82 17.77 -0.12 1.35
C PRO A 82 17.94 -1.51 1.98
N GLU A 83 18.26 -1.58 3.27
CA GLU A 83 18.40 -2.85 3.99
C GLU A 83 17.04 -3.56 4.12
N ARG A 84 15.99 -2.82 4.48
CA ARG A 84 14.62 -3.36 4.50
C ARG A 84 14.17 -3.87 3.13
N ALA A 85 14.48 -3.12 2.07
CA ALA A 85 14.14 -3.52 0.70
C ALA A 85 14.81 -4.86 0.31
N LYS A 86 16.07 -5.06 0.70
CA LYS A 86 16.80 -6.33 0.46
C LYS A 86 16.18 -7.52 1.18
N LEU A 87 15.66 -7.35 2.39
CA LEU A 87 15.00 -8.44 3.13
C LEU A 87 13.66 -8.83 2.52
N ASN A 88 13.02 -7.93 1.77
CA ASN A 88 11.76 -8.14 1.06
C ASN A 88 10.65 -8.76 1.91
N VAL A 89 10.61 -8.41 3.20
CA VAL A 89 9.64 -8.97 4.14
C VAL A 89 8.24 -8.45 3.83
N PRO A 90 7.23 -9.32 3.64
CA PRO A 90 5.86 -8.88 3.40
C PRO A 90 5.27 -8.11 4.58
N CYS A 91 4.38 -7.17 4.26
CA CYS A 91 3.53 -6.49 5.24
C CYS A 91 2.72 -7.50 6.05
N ALA A 92 2.62 -7.29 7.37
CA ALA A 92 1.85 -8.14 8.29
C ALA A 92 0.35 -8.22 7.95
N LEU A 93 -0.17 -7.32 7.10
CA LEU A 93 -1.56 -7.32 6.67
C LEU A 93 -1.78 -8.06 5.34
N LEU A 94 -0.74 -8.65 4.75
CA LEU A 94 -0.86 -9.51 3.57
C LEU A 94 -1.26 -10.93 4.00
N VAL A 95 -2.42 -11.40 3.55
CA VAL A 95 -2.94 -12.74 3.83
C VAL A 95 -3.26 -13.40 2.50
N ASP A 96 -2.69 -14.58 2.24
CA ASP A 96 -2.90 -15.36 1.00
C ASP A 96 -2.75 -14.54 -0.28
N GLY A 97 -1.69 -13.71 -0.33
CA GLY A 97 -1.40 -12.84 -1.47
C GLY A 97 -2.35 -11.64 -1.64
N ASN A 98 -3.22 -11.38 -0.68
CA ASN A 98 -4.20 -10.30 -0.71
C ASN A 98 -4.04 -9.37 0.49
N CYS A 99 -4.22 -8.07 0.25
CA CYS A 99 -4.26 -7.09 1.33
C CYS A 99 -5.56 -7.30 2.13
N SER A 100 -5.43 -7.81 3.36
CA SER A 100 -6.58 -8.08 4.24
C SER A 100 -7.34 -6.82 4.71
N VAL A 101 -6.80 -5.63 4.41
CA VAL A 101 -7.38 -4.32 4.73
C VAL A 101 -7.49 -3.43 3.49
N TYR A 102 -7.67 -4.01 2.30
CA TYR A 102 -7.63 -3.28 1.03
C TYR A 102 -8.48 -2.00 1.02
N GLU A 103 -9.69 -2.04 1.59
CA GLU A 103 -10.59 -0.88 1.67
C GLU A 103 -10.06 0.22 2.61
N ALA A 104 -9.36 -0.15 3.68
CA ALA A 104 -8.77 0.76 4.65
C ALA A 104 -7.29 1.07 4.38
N ARG A 105 -6.75 0.65 3.23
CA ARG A 105 -5.34 0.86 2.90
C ARG A 105 -4.97 2.35 2.96
N PRO A 106 -3.80 2.70 3.54
CA PRO A 106 -3.29 4.07 3.55
C PRO A 106 -3.19 4.67 2.15
N ILE A 107 -3.19 6.01 2.07
CA ILE A 107 -3.11 6.81 0.84
C ILE A 107 -1.87 6.44 0.04
N ILE A 108 -0.72 6.25 0.70
CA ILE A 108 0.50 5.84 0.02
C ILE A 108 0.36 4.45 -0.62
N CYS A 109 -0.29 3.50 0.05
CA CYS A 109 -0.60 2.17 -0.51
C CYS A 109 -1.61 2.28 -1.66
N ARG A 110 -2.59 3.19 -1.54
CA ARG A 110 -3.62 3.47 -2.56
C ARG A 110 -3.02 4.13 -3.81
N SER A 111 -1.88 4.79 -3.70
CA SER A 111 -1.14 5.33 -4.85
C SER A 111 -0.50 4.24 -5.72
N GLY A 112 -0.23 3.05 -5.13
CA GLY A 112 0.44 1.94 -5.79
C GLY A 112 -0.37 1.38 -6.94
N ASN A 113 0.20 1.42 -8.15
CA ASN A 113 -0.39 0.84 -9.34
C ASN A 113 0.70 0.59 -10.40
N SER A 114 0.41 -0.26 -11.39
CA SER A 114 1.30 -0.49 -12.54
C SER A 114 0.54 -1.09 -13.71
N SER A 115 0.99 -0.82 -14.93
CA SER A 115 0.55 -1.48 -16.16
C SER A 115 1.34 -2.75 -16.48
N ASP A 116 2.45 -3.03 -15.77
CA ASP A 116 3.32 -4.19 -16.02
C ASP A 116 3.69 -4.92 -14.72
N ALA A 117 3.15 -6.12 -14.54
CA ALA A 117 3.42 -6.98 -13.38
C ALA A 117 4.88 -7.50 -13.35
N ARG A 118 5.52 -7.70 -14.51
CA ARG A 118 6.93 -8.13 -14.58
C ARG A 118 7.85 -7.03 -14.09
N ARG A 119 7.53 -5.76 -14.40
CA ARG A 119 8.25 -4.61 -13.83
C ARG A 119 8.07 -4.51 -12.32
N CYS A 120 6.85 -4.74 -11.81
CA CYS A 120 6.63 -4.82 -10.37
C CYS A 120 7.46 -5.93 -9.71
N GLN A 121 7.52 -7.12 -10.32
CA GLN A 121 8.35 -8.22 -9.84
C GLN A 121 9.84 -7.86 -9.87
N ALA A 122 10.32 -7.24 -10.94
CA ALA A 122 11.70 -6.81 -11.07
C ALA A 122 12.06 -5.64 -10.12
N ALA A 123 11.08 -4.85 -9.68
CA ALA A 123 11.31 -3.72 -8.77
C ALA A 123 11.13 -4.05 -7.29
N PHE A 124 10.22 -4.97 -6.97
CA PHE A 124 9.84 -5.26 -5.58
C PHE A 124 9.92 -6.74 -5.22
N GLY A 125 10.34 -7.62 -6.14
CA GLY A 125 10.55 -9.02 -5.83
C GLY A 125 11.83 -9.27 -5.03
N PRO A 126 12.05 -10.51 -4.56
CA PRO A 126 13.22 -10.88 -3.77
C PRO A 126 14.56 -10.61 -4.45
N ASN A 127 14.58 -10.61 -5.79
CA ASN A 127 15.75 -10.33 -6.62
C ASN A 127 15.57 -9.03 -7.40
N ALA A 128 15.12 -7.97 -6.73
CA ALA A 128 14.87 -6.69 -7.39
C ALA A 128 16.12 -6.17 -8.11
N THR A 129 15.98 -5.87 -9.40
CA THR A 129 17.04 -5.38 -10.31
C THR A 129 16.69 -4.04 -10.96
N SER A 130 15.45 -3.58 -10.82
CA SER A 130 14.96 -2.33 -11.39
C SER A 130 14.47 -1.39 -10.29
N SER A 131 14.61 -0.09 -10.50
CA SER A 131 14.01 0.94 -9.63
C SER A 131 12.78 1.60 -10.28
N SER A 132 12.42 1.23 -11.52
CA SER A 132 11.34 1.88 -12.26
C SER A 132 10.15 0.95 -12.48
N VAL A 133 8.97 1.45 -12.10
CA VAL A 133 7.68 0.86 -12.38
C VAL A 133 6.87 1.88 -13.17
N GLU A 134 6.30 1.44 -14.28
CA GLU A 134 5.37 2.27 -15.04
C GLU A 134 4.08 2.39 -14.24
N THR A 135 3.61 3.60 -14.02
CA THR A 135 2.42 3.86 -13.20
C THR A 135 1.46 4.78 -13.94
N TYR A 136 0.17 4.64 -13.65
CA TYR A 136 -0.82 5.64 -13.95
C TYR A 136 -0.58 6.88 -13.09
N VAL A 137 -0.01 7.90 -13.73
CA VAL A 137 0.53 9.10 -13.07
C VAL A 137 -0.55 9.87 -12.30
N HIS A 138 -1.79 9.87 -12.77
CA HIS A 138 -2.89 10.58 -12.12
C HIS A 138 -3.25 9.99 -10.75
N GLN A 139 -3.29 8.67 -10.62
CA GLN A 139 -3.53 8.01 -9.33
C GLN A 139 -2.43 8.33 -8.32
N VAL A 140 -1.17 8.35 -8.78
CA VAL A 140 -0.03 8.74 -7.96
C VAL A 140 -0.12 10.21 -7.56
N ALA A 141 -0.45 11.09 -8.51
CA ALA A 141 -0.55 12.53 -8.28
C ALA A 141 -1.65 12.90 -7.28
N VAL A 142 -2.86 12.33 -7.42
CA VAL A 142 -3.98 12.54 -6.49
C VAL A 142 -3.56 12.18 -5.06
N CYS A 143 -3.01 10.98 -4.87
CA CYS A 143 -2.60 10.51 -3.55
C CYS A 143 -1.48 11.37 -2.96
N ARG A 144 -0.47 11.74 -3.76
CA ARG A 144 0.64 12.61 -3.32
C ARG A 144 0.16 13.99 -2.91
N GLN A 145 -0.79 14.57 -3.63
CA GLN A 145 -1.32 15.89 -3.33
C GLN A 145 -2.13 15.90 -2.04
N VAL A 146 -2.91 14.85 -1.78
CA VAL A 146 -3.59 14.69 -0.50
C VAL A 146 -2.59 14.52 0.63
N LEU A 147 -1.59 13.64 0.48
CA LEU A 147 -0.55 13.46 1.50
C LEU A 147 0.19 14.77 1.80
N LYS A 148 0.55 15.53 0.76
CA LYS A 148 1.18 16.84 0.92
C LYS A 148 0.28 17.81 1.69
N ALA A 149 -1.00 17.90 1.33
CA ALA A 149 -1.95 18.79 1.99
C ALA A 149 -2.13 18.44 3.48
N LEU A 150 -2.17 17.15 3.83
CA LEU A 150 -2.28 16.69 5.22
C LEU A 150 -0.99 16.87 6.02
N ALA A 151 0.18 16.92 5.37
CA ALA A 151 1.46 17.11 6.05
C ALA A 151 1.76 18.58 6.35
N THR A 152 1.09 19.52 5.67
CA THR A 152 1.34 20.97 5.80
C THR A 152 0.23 21.75 6.48
N GLY A 153 -0.90 21.10 6.78
CA GLY A 153 -2.04 21.69 7.50
C GLY A 153 -1.99 21.39 8.99
#